data_AF-A0A975CD16-F1
#
_entry.id   AF-A0A975CD16-F1
#
_cell.length_a   1.000
_cell.length_b   1.000
_cell.length_c   1.000
_cell.angle_alpha   90.00
_cell.angle_beta   90.00
_cell.angle_gamma   90.00
#
_symmetry.space_group_name_H-M   'P 1'
#
loop_
_entity.id
_entity.type
_entity.pdbx_description
1 polymer ?
#
loop_
_entity_poly.entity_id
_entity_poly.type
_entity_poly.pdbx_seq_one_letter_code
_entity_poly.pdbx_strand_id
1 'polypeptide(L)'
;MRRRGLGMITTALAVLALSGCSMFAQANGVILYGEEEEITNAVEKEKDKATEEEQHEIKIFTEDNRQIMILTEDTAQSLIKKKLIKEITNQEKATTKAISSLPKVLKGEALLFTKEKSHELELENVNISYEGNLIIGDGRTYADKFLIVNRADWDSFDGTKKTMAILQYDKDPSANGLRYEVEKTQLVRIQD
;
A
#
# COMPACT_ATOMS: atom_id res chain seq x y z
N MET A 1 40.68 -19.49 66.91
CA MET A 1 40.22 -20.51 65.94
C MET A 1 38.91 -20.01 65.34
N ARG A 2 38.84 -19.62 64.05
CA ARG A 2 38.37 -20.46 62.89
C ARG A 2 37.01 -21.11 63.20
N ARG A 3 35.86 -20.80 62.58
CA ARG A 3 35.45 -20.81 61.15
C ARG A 3 34.00 -20.25 61.07
N ARG A 4 33.65 -19.36 60.14
CA ARG A 4 33.02 -19.54 58.80
C ARG A 4 31.55 -20.00 58.76
N GLY A 5 30.75 -19.28 57.94
CA GLY A 5 29.54 -19.72 57.25
C GLY A 5 28.26 -19.12 57.85
N LEU A 6 27.25 -18.66 57.11
CA LEU A 6 26.97 -18.76 55.68
C LEU A 6 25.90 -17.69 55.38
N GLY A 7 26.10 -16.90 54.33
CA GLY A 7 25.08 -15.94 53.87
C GLY A 7 23.92 -16.65 53.17
N MET A 8 22.75 -16.04 53.25
CA MET A 8 21.68 -16.20 52.26
C MET A 8 21.12 -14.81 51.99
N ILE A 9 21.67 -14.14 50.98
CA ILE A 9 20.95 -13.10 50.27
C ILE A 9 20.10 -13.86 49.25
N THR A 10 18.84 -14.09 49.58
CA THR A 10 17.86 -14.58 48.61
C THR A 10 17.56 -13.46 47.63
N THR A 11 18.38 -13.35 46.60
CA THR A 11 18.07 -12.53 45.42
C THR A 11 16.92 -13.21 44.69
N ALA A 12 15.69 -12.75 44.91
CA ALA A 12 14.57 -13.13 44.06
C ALA A 12 14.87 -12.58 42.66
N LEU A 13 15.30 -13.45 41.76
CA LEU A 13 15.48 -13.14 40.35
C LEU A 13 14.09 -12.92 39.78
N ALA A 14 13.64 -11.66 39.75
CA ALA A 14 12.45 -11.27 39.01
C ALA A 14 12.74 -11.52 37.53
N VAL A 15 12.30 -12.68 37.03
CA VAL A 15 12.20 -12.92 35.60
C VAL A 15 11.12 -11.97 35.11
N LEU A 16 11.53 -10.80 34.64
CA LEU A 16 10.71 -9.99 33.76
C LEU A 16 10.48 -10.86 32.53
N ALA A 17 9.33 -11.53 32.50
CA ALA A 17 8.77 -12.04 31.26
C ALA A 17 8.55 -10.81 30.39
N LEU A 18 9.56 -10.45 29.61
CA LEU A 18 9.40 -9.61 28.45
C LEU A 18 8.47 -10.43 27.54
N SER A 19 7.17 -10.21 27.66
CA SER A 19 6.21 -10.43 26.57
C SER A 19 6.57 -9.42 25.47
N GLY A 20 7.74 -9.64 24.87
CA GLY A 20 8.18 -8.99 23.65
C GLY A 20 7.33 -9.52 22.50
N CYS A 21 6.06 -9.12 22.46
CA CYS A 21 5.23 -9.26 21.28
C CYS A 21 5.42 -8.00 20.43
N SER A 22 6.14 -8.18 19.32
CA SER A 22 5.91 -7.47 18.05
C SER A 22 6.02 -5.93 18.09
N MET A 23 7.24 -5.42 18.19
CA MET A 23 7.52 -4.00 17.86
C MET A 23 7.49 -3.71 16.35
N PHE A 24 7.28 -4.73 15.51
CA PHE A 24 7.09 -4.61 14.06
C PHE A 24 5.71 -5.16 13.70
N ALA A 25 4.79 -4.27 13.33
CA ALA A 25 3.48 -4.67 12.88
C ALA A 25 3.63 -5.49 11.59
N GLN A 26 3.37 -6.80 11.70
CA GLN A 26 3.59 -7.74 10.60
C GLN A 26 2.67 -7.42 9.40
N ALA A 27 3.18 -7.62 8.18
CA ALA A 27 2.37 -7.54 6.97
C ALA A 27 1.31 -8.64 7.00
N ASN A 28 0.15 -8.38 6.42
CA ASN A 28 -0.97 -9.31 6.31
C ASN A 28 -1.66 -9.21 4.94
N GLY A 29 -1.02 -8.55 3.98
CA GLY A 29 -1.56 -8.42 2.64
C GLY A 29 -0.48 -8.21 1.60
N VAL A 30 -0.89 -8.36 0.34
CA VAL A 30 -0.06 -8.15 -0.83
C VAL A 30 -0.86 -7.35 -1.85
N ILE A 31 -0.23 -6.36 -2.47
CA ILE A 31 -0.73 -5.74 -3.70
C ILE A 31 0.06 -6.30 -4.88
N LEU A 32 -0.65 -6.78 -5.89
CA LEU A 32 -0.11 -7.25 -7.16
C LEU A 32 -0.49 -6.27 -8.26
N TYR A 33 0.43 -6.04 -9.19
CA TYR A 33 0.22 -5.22 -10.37
C TYR A 33 0.74 -5.94 -11.60
N GLY A 34 -0.01 -5.91 -12.69
CA GLY A 34 0.41 -6.52 -13.96
C GLY A 34 -0.72 -6.63 -14.97
N GLU A 35 -0.52 -7.51 -15.96
CA GLU A 35 -1.55 -7.83 -16.94
C GLU A 35 -2.71 -8.60 -16.30
N GLU A 36 -3.90 -8.47 -16.88
CA GLU A 36 -5.12 -9.11 -16.35
C GLU A 36 -4.98 -10.63 -16.19
N GLU A 37 -4.38 -11.30 -17.17
CA GLU A 37 -4.17 -12.75 -17.16
C GLU A 37 -3.15 -13.17 -16.07
N GLU A 38 -2.05 -12.42 -15.93
CA GLU A 38 -1.03 -12.66 -14.91
C GLU A 38 -1.62 -12.54 -13.50
N ILE A 39 -2.41 -11.49 -13.28
CA ILE A 39 -3.08 -11.23 -12.02
C ILE A 39 -4.13 -12.28 -11.73
N THR A 40 -4.98 -12.61 -12.69
CA THR A 40 -6.00 -13.67 -12.53
C THR A 40 -5.35 -15.01 -12.15
N ASN A 41 -4.25 -15.37 -12.82
CA ASN A 41 -3.49 -16.58 -12.52
C ASN A 41 -2.87 -16.54 -11.11
N ALA A 42 -2.37 -15.39 -10.67
CA ALA A 42 -1.81 -15.22 -9.32
C ALA A 42 -2.89 -15.34 -8.23
N VAL A 43 -4.06 -14.72 -8.45
CA VAL A 43 -5.21 -14.77 -7.53
C VAL A 43 -5.73 -16.20 -7.42
N GLU A 44 -5.93 -16.90 -8.54
CA GLU A 44 -6.39 -18.31 -8.53
C GLU A 44 -5.45 -19.27 -7.79
N LYS A 45 -4.13 -19.00 -7.80
CA LYS A 45 -3.13 -19.77 -7.03
C LYS A 45 -3.26 -19.56 -5.51
N GLU A 46 -3.90 -18.47 -5.09
CA GLU A 46 -3.96 -18.04 -3.70
C GLU A 46 -5.37 -18.11 -3.08
N LYS A 47 -6.42 -18.44 -3.86
CA LYS A 47 -7.83 -18.49 -3.41
C LYS A 47 -8.13 -19.30 -2.14
N ASP A 48 -7.36 -20.35 -1.89
CA ASP A 48 -7.55 -21.20 -0.71
C ASP A 48 -6.76 -20.70 0.52
N LYS A 49 -5.91 -19.68 0.33
CA LYS A 49 -5.03 -19.11 1.36
C LYS A 49 -5.40 -17.68 1.72
N ALA A 50 -5.82 -16.89 0.73
CA ALA A 50 -6.28 -15.54 0.92
C ALA A 50 -7.63 -15.57 1.64
N THR A 51 -7.80 -14.65 2.60
CA THR A 51 -9.07 -14.49 3.33
C THR A 51 -9.99 -13.49 2.65
N GLU A 52 -9.42 -12.58 1.86
CA GLU A 52 -10.15 -11.64 1.02
C GLU A 52 -9.31 -11.33 -0.23
N GLU A 53 -10.01 -11.13 -1.34
CA GLU A 53 -9.43 -10.83 -2.64
C GLU A 53 -10.23 -9.71 -3.29
N GLU A 54 -9.52 -8.75 -3.87
CA GLU A 54 -10.14 -7.67 -4.63
C GLU A 54 -9.27 -7.35 -5.85
N GLN A 55 -9.92 -7.12 -7.00
CA GLN A 55 -9.24 -6.73 -8.23
C GLN A 55 -9.82 -5.44 -8.77
N HIS A 56 -8.95 -4.55 -9.25
CA HIS A 56 -9.29 -3.25 -9.80
C HIS A 56 -8.63 -3.07 -11.15
N GLU A 57 -9.39 -2.61 -12.15
CA GLU A 57 -8.80 -2.09 -13.39
C GLU A 57 -8.11 -0.75 -13.07
N ILE A 58 -6.88 -0.60 -13.52
CA ILE A 58 -6.08 0.63 -13.43
C ILE A 58 -5.58 1.00 -14.82
N LYS A 59 -5.22 2.26 -15.05
CA LYS A 59 -4.51 2.68 -16.27
C LYS A 59 -3.10 3.15 -15.93
N ILE A 60 -2.16 2.80 -16.80
CA ILE A 60 -0.76 3.20 -16.68
C ILE A 60 -0.34 3.93 -17.94
N PHE A 61 0.27 5.10 -17.78
CA PHE A 61 0.98 5.79 -18.85
C PHE A 61 2.29 6.38 -18.33
N THR A 62 3.13 6.83 -19.25
CA THR A 62 4.43 7.42 -18.93
C THR A 62 4.49 8.82 -19.52
N GLU A 63 4.90 9.78 -18.69
CA GLU A 63 5.19 11.15 -19.09
C GLU A 63 6.51 11.56 -18.43
N ASP A 64 7.41 12.22 -19.16
CA ASP A 64 8.72 12.63 -18.67
C ASP A 64 9.51 11.53 -17.93
N ASN A 65 9.46 10.30 -18.48
CA ASN A 65 10.06 9.10 -17.90
C ASN A 65 9.55 8.76 -16.48
N ARG A 66 8.36 9.22 -16.11
CA ARG A 66 7.69 8.90 -14.85
C ARG A 66 6.43 8.10 -15.11
N GLN A 67 6.28 7.01 -14.38
CA GLN A 67 5.08 6.18 -14.47
C GLN A 67 3.93 6.83 -13.69
N ILE A 68 2.79 7.00 -14.35
CA ILE A 68 1.59 7.59 -13.78
C ILE A 68 0.50 6.53 -13.80
N MET A 69 -0.08 6.27 -12.62
CA MET A 69 -1.21 5.36 -12.46
C MET A 69 -2.51 6.12 -12.28
N ILE A 70 -3.55 5.76 -13.02
CA ILE A 70 -4.87 6.34 -12.91
C ILE A 70 -5.79 5.34 -12.22
N LEU A 71 -6.49 5.81 -11.20
CA LEU A 71 -7.51 5.09 -10.44
C LEU A 71 -8.84 5.83 -10.56
N THR A 72 -9.94 5.10 -10.52
CA THR A 72 -11.25 5.69 -10.33
C THR A 72 -11.48 6.02 -8.85
N GLU A 73 -12.45 6.91 -8.58
CA GLU A 73 -12.89 7.24 -7.20
C GLU A 73 -13.27 5.99 -6.39
N ASP A 74 -13.98 5.02 -6.99
CA ASP A 74 -14.42 3.80 -6.30
C ASP A 74 -13.25 2.89 -5.91
N THR A 75 -12.27 2.70 -6.80
CA THR A 75 -11.03 1.98 -6.47
C THR A 75 -10.28 2.69 -5.33
N ALA A 76 -10.16 4.02 -5.39
CA ALA A 76 -9.49 4.77 -4.33
C ALA A 76 -10.22 4.66 -2.97
N GLN A 77 -11.56 4.70 -2.96
CA GLN A 77 -12.34 4.49 -1.76
C GLN A 77 -12.15 3.10 -1.18
N SER A 78 -12.02 2.07 -2.01
CA SER A 78 -11.70 0.72 -1.53
C SER A 78 -10.34 0.66 -0.84
N LEU A 79 -9.31 1.26 -1.46
CA LEU A 79 -7.98 1.36 -0.87
C LEU A 79 -7.97 2.12 0.46
N ILE A 80 -8.79 3.17 0.61
CA ILE A 80 -8.92 3.94 1.86
C ILE A 80 -9.54 3.11 2.97
N LYS A 81 -10.58 2.33 2.68
CA LYS A 81 -11.21 1.43 3.66
C LYS A 81 -10.18 0.45 4.23
N LYS A 82 -9.27 -0.05 3.37
CA LYS A 82 -8.17 -0.94 3.75
C LYS A 82 -6.95 -0.21 4.34
N LYS A 83 -7.03 1.12 4.53
CA LYS A 83 -5.95 2.01 5.00
C LYS A 83 -4.67 1.93 4.16
N LEU A 84 -4.82 1.66 2.87
CA LEU A 84 -3.72 1.50 1.92
C LEU A 84 -3.31 2.82 1.26
N ILE A 85 -4.16 3.85 1.20
CA ILE A 85 -3.69 5.19 0.80
C ILE A 85 -3.13 5.90 2.03
N LYS A 86 -1.85 6.27 1.98
CA LYS A 86 -1.13 6.87 3.11
C LYS A 86 -0.42 8.15 2.71
N GLU A 87 -0.49 9.13 3.60
CA GLU A 87 0.29 10.35 3.53
C GLU A 87 1.68 10.14 4.10
N ILE A 88 2.71 10.59 3.39
CA ILE A 88 4.06 10.68 3.95
C ILE A 88 4.14 11.93 4.82
N THR A 89 4.07 11.74 6.14
CA THR A 89 4.08 12.83 7.13
C THR A 89 5.49 13.30 7.50
N ASN A 90 6.50 12.46 7.28
CA ASN A 90 7.91 12.82 7.41
C ASN A 90 8.75 12.00 6.42
N GLN A 91 9.35 12.68 5.45
CA GLN A 91 10.16 12.03 4.40
C GLN A 91 11.46 11.43 4.94
N GLU A 92 12.15 12.10 5.87
CA GLU A 92 13.43 11.64 6.42
C GLU A 92 13.28 10.38 7.28
N LYS A 93 12.15 10.28 8.00
CA LYS A 93 11.86 9.17 8.90
C LYS A 93 11.00 8.08 8.26
N ALA A 94 10.65 8.24 6.98
CA ALA A 94 9.74 7.35 6.25
C ALA A 94 8.44 7.06 7.03
N THR A 95 7.91 8.04 7.75
CA THR A 95 6.67 7.85 8.52
C THR A 95 5.47 8.16 7.66
N THR A 96 4.46 7.29 7.75
CA THR A 96 3.23 7.41 6.97
C THR A 96 2.00 7.36 7.87
N LYS A 97 0.92 8.02 7.44
CA LYS A 97 -0.39 7.95 8.10
C LYS A 97 -1.46 7.64 7.06
N ALA A 98 -2.31 6.64 7.33
CA ALA A 98 -3.44 6.36 6.47
C ALA A 98 -4.42 7.54 6.45
N ILE A 99 -4.88 7.92 5.25
CA ILE A 99 -5.94 8.91 5.10
C ILE A 99 -7.30 8.24 5.32
N SER A 100 -8.30 9.01 5.73
CA SER A 100 -9.66 8.52 5.95
C SER A 100 -10.65 8.93 4.87
N SER A 101 -10.26 9.85 3.99
CA SER A 101 -11.13 10.44 2.97
C SER A 101 -10.32 11.18 1.92
N LEU A 102 -10.94 11.39 0.76
CA LEU A 102 -10.42 12.22 -0.32
C LEU A 102 -11.39 13.38 -0.59
N PRO A 103 -10.89 14.49 -1.16
CA PRO A 103 -11.74 15.45 -1.86
C PRO A 103 -12.62 14.73 -2.90
N LYS A 104 -13.80 15.28 -3.16
CA LYS A 104 -14.67 14.79 -4.22
C LYS A 104 -14.05 15.14 -5.59
N VAL A 105 -14.11 14.22 -6.55
CA VAL A 105 -13.62 14.47 -7.91
C VAL A 105 -14.81 14.69 -8.83
N LEU A 106 -14.96 15.91 -9.36
CA LEU A 106 -16.02 16.19 -10.33
C LEU A 106 -15.62 15.75 -11.72
N LYS A 107 -16.60 15.69 -12.62
CA LYS A 107 -16.35 15.40 -14.04
C LYS A 107 -15.40 16.47 -14.62
N GLY A 108 -14.37 16.04 -15.33
CA GLY A 108 -13.31 16.88 -15.89
C GLY A 108 -12.22 17.26 -14.89
N GLU A 109 -12.28 16.74 -13.65
CA GLU A 109 -11.26 16.96 -12.63
C GLU A 109 -10.46 15.68 -12.35
N ALA A 110 -9.24 15.85 -11.86
CA ALA A 110 -8.43 14.76 -11.34
C ALA A 110 -7.61 15.22 -10.12
N LEU A 111 -7.42 14.34 -9.15
CA LEU A 111 -6.55 14.58 -8.00
C LEU A 111 -5.18 13.95 -8.24
N LEU A 112 -4.12 14.74 -8.18
CA LEU A 112 -2.74 14.31 -8.37
C LEU A 112 -2.01 14.11 -7.06
N PHE A 113 -1.40 12.94 -6.93
CA PHE A 113 -0.56 12.57 -5.80
C PHE A 113 0.85 12.22 -6.26
N THR A 114 1.83 12.98 -5.78
CA THR A 114 3.24 12.84 -6.16
C THR A 114 4.15 13.35 -5.05
N LYS A 115 5.43 12.95 -5.07
CA LYS A 115 6.40 13.37 -4.06
C LYS A 115 6.65 14.89 -4.05
N GLU A 116 6.65 15.50 -5.23
CA GLU A 116 7.08 16.89 -5.41
C GLU A 116 6.00 17.70 -6.13
N LYS A 117 5.61 18.83 -5.54
CA LYS A 117 4.61 19.74 -6.10
C LYS A 117 5.04 20.33 -7.44
N SER A 118 6.33 20.57 -7.65
CA SER A 118 6.87 21.24 -8.86
C SER A 118 6.81 20.40 -10.14
N HIS A 119 6.26 19.18 -10.07
CA HIS A 119 6.09 18.28 -11.21
C HIS A 119 4.59 18.14 -11.53
N GLU A 120 3.92 19.28 -11.68
CA GLU A 120 2.53 19.35 -12.12
C GLU A 120 2.41 18.66 -13.47
N LEU A 121 1.53 17.66 -13.51
CA LEU A 121 1.15 16.93 -14.70
C LEU A 121 0.13 17.80 -15.44
N GLU A 122 0.33 18.04 -16.72
CA GLU A 122 -0.63 18.76 -17.56
C GLU A 122 -1.25 17.76 -18.55
N LEU A 123 -2.56 17.52 -18.40
CA LEU A 123 -3.32 16.71 -19.35
C LEU A 123 -4.33 17.59 -20.07
N GLU A 124 -4.46 17.44 -21.38
CA GLU A 124 -5.42 18.21 -22.16
C GLU A 124 -6.84 18.00 -21.64
N ASN A 125 -7.59 19.09 -21.48
CA ASN A 125 -9.00 19.10 -21.10
C ASN A 125 -9.33 18.49 -19.71
N VAL A 126 -8.35 18.36 -18.83
CA VAL A 126 -8.54 17.90 -17.45
C VAL A 126 -8.00 18.95 -16.47
N ASN A 127 -8.82 19.34 -15.49
CA ASN A 127 -8.37 20.18 -14.38
C ASN A 127 -7.72 19.34 -13.28
N ILE A 128 -6.42 19.45 -13.11
CA ILE A 128 -5.66 18.63 -12.16
C ILE A 128 -5.38 19.41 -10.87
N SER A 129 -5.83 18.90 -9.73
CA SER A 129 -5.51 19.44 -8.40
C SER A 129 -4.44 18.60 -7.72
N TYR A 130 -3.33 19.22 -7.30
CA TYR A 130 -2.33 18.55 -6.48
C TYR A 130 -2.81 18.43 -5.03
N GLU A 131 -2.96 17.18 -4.56
CA GLU A 131 -3.52 16.85 -3.23
C GLU A 131 -2.50 16.21 -2.29
N GLY A 132 -1.20 16.32 -2.60
CA GLY A 132 -0.12 16.00 -1.68
C GLY A 132 0.71 14.77 -2.02
N ASN A 133 1.62 14.44 -1.10
CA ASN A 133 2.53 13.30 -1.23
C ASN A 133 1.92 12.06 -0.57
N LEU A 134 0.91 11.51 -1.24
CA LEU A 134 0.33 10.22 -0.89
C LEU A 134 1.01 9.08 -1.64
N ILE A 135 0.93 7.88 -1.06
CA ILE A 135 1.38 6.60 -1.61
C ILE A 135 0.30 5.53 -1.42
N ILE A 136 0.43 4.41 -2.14
CA ILE A 136 -0.43 3.24 -1.99
C ILE A 136 0.40 2.10 -1.39
N GLY A 137 -0.13 1.46 -0.35
CA GLY A 137 0.59 0.49 0.47
C GLY A 137 1.60 1.17 1.41
N ASP A 138 2.76 0.55 1.54
CA ASP A 138 3.82 0.98 2.48
C ASP A 138 5.00 1.70 1.80
N GLY A 139 4.92 1.94 0.49
CA GLY A 139 5.95 2.64 -0.28
C GLY A 139 5.48 3.05 -1.68
N ARG A 140 6.18 4.01 -2.30
CA ARG A 140 5.97 4.38 -3.71
C ARG A 140 6.63 3.32 -4.60
N THR A 141 5.85 2.32 -5.03
CA THR A 141 6.39 1.05 -5.54
C THR A 141 6.16 0.81 -7.04
N TYR A 142 4.91 0.97 -7.51
CA TYR A 142 4.55 0.67 -8.90
C TYR A 142 4.56 1.90 -9.79
N ALA A 143 4.07 3.05 -9.30
CA ALA A 143 4.04 4.30 -10.05
C ALA A 143 4.68 5.46 -9.28
N ASP A 144 5.28 6.40 -10.01
CA ASP A 144 5.88 7.62 -9.47
C ASP A 144 4.82 8.62 -9.05
N LYS A 145 3.73 8.72 -9.82
CA LYS A 145 2.55 9.54 -9.53
C LYS A 145 1.29 8.67 -9.62
N PHE A 146 0.23 9.08 -8.93
CA PHE A 146 -1.10 8.55 -9.25
C PHE A 146 -2.16 9.64 -9.31
N LEU A 147 -3.13 9.42 -10.18
CA LEU A 147 -4.32 10.22 -10.38
C LEU A 147 -5.54 9.50 -9.84
N ILE A 148 -6.46 10.24 -9.24
CA ILE A 148 -7.81 9.79 -8.97
C ILE A 148 -8.76 10.60 -9.83
N VAL A 149 -9.56 9.91 -10.65
CA VAL A 149 -10.45 10.52 -11.64
C VAL A 149 -11.89 10.15 -11.39
N ASN A 150 -12.81 10.99 -11.86
CA ASN A 150 -14.22 10.66 -11.86
C ASN A 150 -14.48 9.46 -12.79
N ARG A 151 -15.34 8.52 -12.37
CA ARG A 151 -15.67 7.32 -13.16
C ARG A 151 -16.19 7.65 -14.56
N ALA A 152 -16.90 8.77 -14.72
CA ALA A 152 -17.47 9.21 -15.99
C ALA A 152 -16.42 9.64 -17.02
N ASP A 153 -15.20 9.97 -16.57
CA ASP A 153 -14.08 10.36 -17.43
C ASP A 153 -13.08 9.22 -17.61
N TRP A 154 -13.28 8.07 -16.95
CA TRP A 154 -12.35 6.94 -17.00
C TRP A 154 -11.90 6.60 -18.43
N ASP A 155 -12.84 6.50 -19.36
CA ASP A 155 -12.57 6.10 -20.74
C ASP A 155 -11.92 7.21 -21.57
N SER A 156 -11.99 8.48 -21.16
CA SER A 156 -11.33 9.59 -21.86
C SER A 156 -9.86 9.77 -21.50
N PHE A 157 -9.37 9.14 -20.42
CA PHE A 157 -7.95 9.14 -20.10
C PHE A 157 -7.21 8.09 -20.94
N ASP A 158 -6.13 8.52 -21.60
CA ASP A 158 -5.20 7.61 -22.25
C ASP A 158 -4.42 6.78 -21.22
N GLY A 159 -4.02 5.57 -21.63
CA GLY A 159 -3.20 4.68 -20.81
C GLY A 159 -3.43 3.22 -21.12
N THR A 160 -2.43 2.41 -20.83
CA THR A 160 -2.52 0.95 -20.91
C THR A 160 -3.32 0.46 -19.72
N LYS A 161 -4.42 -0.26 -19.98
CA LYS A 161 -5.19 -0.94 -18.93
C LYS A 161 -4.33 -2.05 -18.31
N LYS A 162 -4.33 -2.12 -16.98
CA LYS A 162 -3.66 -3.12 -16.15
C LYS A 162 -4.58 -3.51 -15.01
N THR A 163 -4.21 -4.54 -14.26
CA THR A 163 -4.97 -4.97 -13.08
C THR A 163 -4.14 -4.79 -11.82
N MET A 164 -4.77 -4.25 -10.78
CA MET A 164 -4.27 -4.23 -9.41
C MET A 164 -5.09 -5.21 -8.57
N ALA A 165 -4.45 -6.21 -7.99
CA ALA A 165 -5.09 -7.11 -7.04
C ALA A 165 -4.60 -6.85 -5.61
N ILE A 166 -5.51 -6.99 -4.65
CA ILE A 166 -5.25 -6.89 -3.22
C ILE A 166 -5.63 -8.23 -2.62
N LEU A 167 -4.64 -8.92 -2.03
CA LEU A 167 -4.82 -10.19 -1.35
C LEU A 167 -4.57 -9.99 0.15
N GLN A 168 -5.54 -10.36 0.97
CA GLN A 168 -5.44 -10.33 2.44
C GLN A 168 -5.28 -11.74 3.00
N TYR A 169 -4.52 -11.87 4.08
CA TYR A 169 -4.20 -13.14 4.71
C TYR A 169 -4.34 -13.05 6.24
N ASP A 170 -4.62 -14.18 6.89
CA ASP A 170 -4.62 -14.28 8.36
C ASP A 170 -3.23 -14.13 8.98
N LYS A 171 -2.20 -14.44 8.20
CA LYS A 171 -0.78 -14.44 8.62
C LYS A 171 0.06 -13.76 7.57
N ASP A 172 1.27 -13.39 7.95
CA ASP A 172 2.24 -12.78 7.04
C ASP A 172 2.54 -13.68 5.84
N PRO A 173 2.18 -13.24 4.62
CA PRO A 173 2.34 -14.05 3.43
C PRO A 173 3.81 -14.19 3.02
N SER A 174 4.71 -13.32 3.52
CA SER A 174 6.14 -13.36 3.17
C SER A 174 6.86 -14.61 3.67
N ALA A 175 6.39 -15.23 4.76
CA ALA A 175 7.00 -16.40 5.37
C ALA A 175 7.04 -17.62 4.43
N ASN A 176 6.17 -17.66 3.42
CA ASN A 176 6.06 -18.76 2.45
C ASN A 176 6.80 -18.50 1.14
N GLY A 177 7.50 -17.36 1.00
CA GLY A 177 8.19 -17.00 -0.23
C GLY A 177 7.22 -16.60 -1.34
N LEU A 178 6.74 -15.35 -1.31
CA LEU A 178 5.84 -14.83 -2.33
C LEU A 178 6.58 -14.69 -3.67
N ARG A 179 6.21 -15.52 -4.63
CA ARG A 179 6.69 -15.44 -6.02
C ARG A 179 5.50 -15.47 -6.94
N TYR A 180 5.13 -14.29 -7.41
CA TYR A 180 4.10 -14.09 -8.41
C TYR A 180 4.77 -13.75 -9.74
N GLU A 181 4.25 -14.32 -10.82
CA GLU A 181 4.65 -13.99 -12.20
C GLU A 181 3.82 -12.78 -12.65
N VAL A 182 4.08 -11.63 -12.03
CA VAL A 182 3.40 -10.34 -12.28
C VAL A 182 4.45 -9.24 -12.35
N GLU A 183 4.10 -8.09 -12.93
CA GLU A 183 5.03 -6.95 -13.07
C GLU A 183 5.56 -6.44 -11.72
N LYS A 184 4.69 -6.36 -10.71
CA LYS A 184 5.09 -5.89 -9.39
C LYS A 184 4.30 -6.53 -8.25
N THR A 185 5.01 -6.78 -7.16
CA THR A 185 4.46 -7.24 -5.89
C THR A 185 4.88 -6.28 -4.78
N GLN A 186 3.96 -5.97 -3.88
CA GLN A 186 4.21 -5.14 -2.71
C GLN A 186 3.59 -5.77 -1.47
N LEU A 187 4.41 -6.05 -0.45
CA LEU A 187 3.90 -6.42 0.87
C LEU A 187 3.28 -5.20 1.53
N VAL A 188 2.10 -5.39 2.12
CA VAL A 188 1.36 -4.32 2.78
C VAL A 188 0.75 -4.76 4.09
N ARG A 189 0.46 -3.77 4.94
CA ARG A 189 -0.43 -3.93 6.08
C ARG A 189 -1.83 -3.40 5.77
N ILE A 190 -2.79 -4.30 5.67
CA ILE A 190 -4.23 -4.02 5.57
C ILE A 190 -4.82 -3.91 6.97
N GLN A 191 -5.69 -2.93 7.17
CA GLN A 191 -6.39 -2.71 8.42
C GLN A 191 -7.84 -2.37 8.14
N ASP A 192 -8.74 -3.12 8.76
CA ASP A 192 -10.18 -2.84 8.78
C ASP A 192 -10.53 -1.72 9.78
#